data_AF-A8TPA3-F1
#
_entry.id   AF-A8TPA3-F1
#
_cell.length_a   1.000
_cell.length_b   1.000
_cell.length_c   1.000
_cell.angle_alpha   90.00
_cell.angle_beta   90.00
_cell.angle_gamma   90.00
#
_symmetry.space_group_name_H-M   'P 1'
#
loop_
_entity.id
_entity.type
_entity.pdbx_description
1 polymer ?
#
loop_
_entity_poly.entity_id
_entity_poly.type
_entity_poly.pdbx_seq_one_letter_code
_entity_poly.pdbx_strand_id
1 'polypeptide(L)'
;MWTDQSRGRMAKIAKKTKRYPSDLTDEEWERIAPLMPKPGRMGRPREVEFREVLNAVRYLVRSGCGWRMLPIHFGAWQTVYAWFRELARRFLFQTIHDLALMVDRERAGREASPSAGVLDSQTVKAPAPGAQRGYDAGKKTVGRKRHIAVDTDGRLLMVNLTPADISDSAGAQIILDGIRKRWPWVKHLFADGAYDRLKLMDKAAYLDFVIEVIRRSDDQNGFKVLPRRWVVERTFGWMVRWRRLVRDYESRIDVSEAMILVAMGGNLLRRNAHP
;
A
#
# COMPACT_ATOMS: atom_id res chain seq x y z
N MET A 1 -2.96 -9.14 14.93
CA MET A 1 -1.68 -9.90 14.87
C MET A 1 -2.01 -11.26 14.25
N TRP A 2 -1.20 -11.84 13.37
CA TRP A 2 -1.50 -13.15 12.75
C TRP A 2 -1.24 -14.26 13.78
N THR A 3 -2.30 -14.84 14.35
CA THR A 3 -2.25 -15.86 15.40
C THR A 3 -2.20 -17.28 14.82
N ASP A 4 -1.77 -18.27 15.59
CA ASP A 4 -1.77 -19.68 15.14
C ASP A 4 -3.17 -20.20 14.82
N GLN A 5 -4.19 -19.69 15.51
CA GLN A 5 -5.59 -19.97 15.22
C GLN A 5 -6.00 -19.44 13.84
N SER A 6 -5.58 -18.21 13.48
CA SER A 6 -5.83 -17.63 12.16
C SER A 6 -5.11 -18.42 11.04
N ARG A 7 -3.90 -18.94 11.31
CA ARG A 7 -3.14 -19.80 10.39
C ARG A 7 -3.87 -21.12 10.12
N GLY A 8 -4.30 -21.80 11.18
CA GLY A 8 -5.01 -23.09 11.09
C GLY A 8 -6.34 -22.98 10.34
N ARG A 9 -7.09 -21.91 10.55
CA ARG A 9 -8.35 -21.64 9.80
C ARG A 9 -8.07 -21.40 8.32
N MET A 10 -7.07 -20.59 7.97
CA MET A 10 -6.70 -20.33 6.57
C MET A 10 -6.21 -21.60 5.85
N ALA A 11 -5.46 -22.46 6.54
CA ALA A 11 -5.02 -23.74 5.99
C ALA A 11 -6.20 -24.68 5.68
N LYS A 12 -7.24 -24.69 6.53
CA LYS A 12 -8.48 -25.46 6.27
C LYS A 12 -9.26 -24.94 5.06
N ILE A 13 -9.35 -23.63 4.86
CA ILE A 13 -10.00 -23.02 3.68
C ILE A 13 -9.23 -23.37 2.41
N ALA A 14 -7.90 -23.26 2.42
CA ALA A 14 -7.05 -23.62 1.28
C ALA A 14 -7.11 -25.11 0.91
N LYS A 15 -7.40 -26.01 1.87
CA LYS A 15 -7.52 -27.46 1.63
C LYS A 15 -8.86 -27.86 0.99
N LYS A 16 -9.94 -27.10 1.22
CA LYS A 16 -11.30 -27.42 0.73
C LYS A 16 -11.55 -26.98 -0.72
N THR A 17 -10.80 -26.03 -1.22
CA THR A 17 -10.93 -25.47 -2.57
C THR A 17 -9.55 -25.46 -3.22
N LYS A 18 -9.39 -25.86 -4.50
CA LYS A 18 -8.13 -25.70 -5.25
C LYS A 18 -7.79 -24.20 -5.46
N ARG A 19 -7.57 -23.46 -4.37
CA ARG A 19 -7.35 -22.01 -4.32
C ARG A 19 -5.96 -21.74 -3.79
N TYR A 20 -5.31 -20.71 -4.30
CA TYR A 20 -4.08 -20.23 -3.71
C TYR A 20 -4.35 -19.53 -2.37
N PRO A 21 -3.39 -19.52 -1.43
CA PRO A 21 -3.53 -18.77 -0.18
C PRO A 21 -3.74 -17.25 -0.36
N SER A 22 -3.41 -16.72 -1.54
CA SER A 22 -3.63 -15.34 -1.98
C SER A 22 -5.03 -15.05 -2.50
N ASP A 23 -5.86 -16.06 -2.71
CA ASP A 23 -7.19 -15.90 -3.28
C ASP A 23 -8.15 -15.30 -2.26
N LEU A 24 -9.17 -14.60 -2.77
CA LEU A 24 -10.22 -14.04 -1.95
C LEU A 24 -11.13 -15.15 -1.45
N THR A 25 -11.38 -15.19 -0.14
CA THR A 25 -12.48 -15.97 0.42
C THR A 25 -13.83 -15.39 -0.03
N ASP A 26 -14.92 -16.14 0.10
CA ASP A 26 -16.25 -15.65 -0.30
C ASP A 26 -16.63 -14.42 0.55
N GLU A 27 -16.37 -14.46 1.87
CA GLU A 27 -16.56 -13.34 2.79
C GLU A 27 -15.69 -12.11 2.44
N GLU A 28 -14.45 -12.31 1.99
CA GLU A 28 -13.58 -11.21 1.53
C GLU A 28 -14.13 -10.62 0.21
N TRP A 29 -14.64 -11.46 -0.70
CA TRP A 29 -15.18 -11.07 -2.00
C TRP A 29 -16.48 -10.28 -1.88
N GLU A 30 -17.43 -10.75 -1.07
CA GLU A 30 -18.74 -10.11 -0.88
C GLU A 30 -18.62 -8.64 -0.45
N ARG A 31 -17.57 -8.30 0.32
CA ARG A 31 -17.30 -6.92 0.76
C ARG A 31 -16.88 -5.98 -0.36
N ILE A 32 -16.26 -6.48 -1.43
CA ILE A 32 -15.71 -5.66 -2.52
C ILE A 32 -16.41 -5.87 -3.86
N ALA A 33 -17.17 -6.96 -4.02
CA ALA A 33 -17.91 -7.28 -5.24
C ALA A 33 -18.83 -6.12 -5.70
N PRO A 34 -19.52 -5.39 -4.80
CA PRO A 34 -20.35 -4.24 -5.22
C PRO A 34 -19.59 -3.08 -5.85
N LEU A 35 -18.27 -3.00 -5.63
CA LEU A 35 -17.41 -1.94 -6.18
C LEU A 35 -16.93 -2.26 -7.60
N MET A 36 -17.18 -3.48 -8.10
CA MET A 36 -16.71 -3.89 -9.42
C MET A 36 -17.47 -3.15 -10.53
N PRO A 37 -16.79 -2.81 -11.64
CA PRO A 37 -17.46 -2.20 -12.79
C PRO A 37 -18.61 -3.06 -13.30
N LYS A 38 -19.78 -2.44 -13.51
CA LYS A 38 -20.89 -3.14 -14.18
C LYS A 38 -20.52 -3.49 -15.62
N PRO A 39 -21.02 -4.60 -16.19
CA PRO A 39 -20.87 -4.88 -17.61
C PRO A 39 -21.34 -3.70 -18.46
N GLY A 40 -20.65 -3.43 -19.56
CA GLY A 40 -21.07 -2.42 -20.53
C GLY A 40 -22.42 -2.78 -21.15
N ARG A 41 -23.23 -1.77 -21.49
CA ARG A 41 -24.53 -1.97 -22.15
C ARG A 41 -24.40 -2.29 -23.65
N MET A 42 -23.27 -1.93 -24.26
CA MET A 42 -22.98 -2.14 -25.68
C MET A 42 -21.60 -2.78 -25.87
N GLY A 43 -21.42 -3.46 -27.00
CA GLY A 43 -20.18 -4.17 -27.34
C GLY A 43 -20.20 -5.65 -26.95
N ARG A 44 -19.04 -6.31 -27.06
CA ARG A 44 -18.91 -7.73 -26.72
C ARG A 44 -19.19 -7.94 -25.22
N PRO A 45 -20.05 -8.91 -24.85
CA PRO A 45 -20.28 -9.26 -23.46
C PRO A 45 -18.98 -9.56 -22.72
N ARG A 46 -18.86 -9.08 -21.47
CA ARG A 46 -17.71 -9.38 -20.63
C ARG A 46 -17.80 -10.83 -20.16
N GLU A 47 -16.92 -11.68 -20.67
CA GLU A 47 -16.74 -13.07 -20.24
C GLU A 47 -15.83 -13.21 -19.00
N VAL A 48 -15.15 -12.12 -18.61
CA VAL A 48 -14.16 -12.12 -17.52
C VAL A 48 -14.83 -11.95 -16.16
N GLU A 49 -14.57 -12.90 -15.27
CA GLU A 49 -14.91 -12.82 -13.85
C GLU A 49 -13.90 -11.97 -13.06
N PHE A 50 -14.37 -10.86 -12.47
CA PHE A 50 -13.49 -9.94 -11.76
C PHE A 50 -12.83 -10.53 -10.52
N ARG A 51 -13.51 -11.48 -9.87
CA ARG A 51 -12.91 -12.18 -8.74
C ARG A 51 -11.63 -12.88 -9.16
N GLU A 52 -11.63 -13.53 -10.31
CA GLU A 52 -10.45 -14.22 -10.85
C GLU A 52 -9.37 -13.25 -11.30
N VAL A 53 -9.74 -12.10 -11.88
CA VAL A 53 -8.78 -11.02 -12.15
C VAL A 53 -8.10 -10.54 -10.86
N LEU A 54 -8.87 -10.29 -9.79
CA LEU A 54 -8.31 -9.86 -8.51
C LEU A 54 -7.48 -10.97 -7.84
N ASN A 55 -7.92 -12.23 -7.92
CA ASN A 55 -7.13 -13.38 -7.43
C ASN A 55 -5.79 -13.47 -8.16
N ALA A 56 -5.79 -13.35 -9.50
CA ALA A 56 -4.58 -13.35 -10.31
C ALA A 56 -3.63 -12.21 -9.95
N VAL A 57 -4.16 -10.99 -9.78
CA VAL A 57 -3.36 -9.82 -9.35
C VAL A 57 -2.82 -10.02 -7.94
N ARG A 58 -3.63 -10.47 -6.98
CA ARG A 58 -3.18 -10.77 -5.61
C ARG A 58 -2.11 -11.86 -5.61
N TYR A 59 -2.27 -12.91 -6.41
CA TYR A 59 -1.27 -13.96 -6.59
C TYR A 59 0.05 -13.39 -7.11
N LEU A 60 0.00 -12.55 -8.15
CA LEU A 60 1.17 -11.89 -8.72
C LEU A 60 1.90 -11.03 -7.69
N VAL A 61 1.18 -10.18 -6.95
CA VAL A 61 1.77 -9.31 -5.93
C VAL A 61 2.33 -10.13 -4.76
N ARG A 62 1.63 -11.20 -4.36
CA ARG A 62 2.00 -12.04 -3.22
C ARG A 62 3.21 -12.91 -3.51
N SER A 63 3.25 -13.55 -4.68
CA SER A 63 4.31 -14.45 -5.12
C SER A 63 5.53 -13.72 -5.67
N GLY A 64 5.33 -12.53 -6.27
CA GLY A 64 6.36 -11.77 -6.96
C GLY A 64 6.63 -12.23 -8.39
N CYS A 65 5.82 -13.15 -8.94
CA CYS A 65 6.02 -13.66 -10.29
C CYS A 65 5.89 -12.56 -11.37
N GLY A 66 6.48 -12.80 -12.53
CA GLY A 66 6.26 -11.92 -13.69
C GLY A 66 4.87 -12.12 -14.29
N TRP A 67 4.36 -11.12 -15.00
CA TRP A 67 3.06 -11.18 -15.69
C TRP A 67 2.90 -12.40 -16.59
N ARG A 68 3.93 -12.71 -17.40
CA ARG A 68 3.95 -13.88 -18.30
C ARG A 68 4.02 -15.23 -17.59
N MET A 69 4.32 -15.22 -16.29
CA MET A 69 4.41 -16.42 -15.45
C MET A 69 3.16 -16.59 -14.57
N LEU A 70 2.09 -15.84 -14.84
CA LEU A 70 0.81 -16.08 -14.20
C LEU A 70 0.35 -17.53 -14.46
N PRO A 71 -0.12 -18.25 -13.43
CA PRO A 71 -0.67 -19.59 -13.60
C PRO A 71 -1.76 -19.64 -14.67
N ILE A 72 -1.69 -20.66 -15.53
CA ILE A 72 -2.54 -20.79 -16.72
C ILE A 72 -4.05 -20.78 -16.42
N HIS A 73 -4.47 -21.20 -15.22
CA HIS A 73 -5.89 -21.24 -14.85
C HIS A 73 -6.49 -19.87 -14.55
N PHE A 74 -5.67 -18.82 -14.34
CA PHE A 74 -6.17 -17.44 -14.26
C PHE A 74 -6.53 -16.85 -15.63
N GLY A 75 -6.31 -17.60 -16.71
CA GLY A 75 -6.52 -17.15 -18.08
C GLY A 75 -5.34 -16.36 -18.65
N ALA A 76 -5.56 -15.73 -19.80
CA ALA A 76 -4.52 -15.01 -20.51
C ALA A 76 -4.01 -13.80 -19.69
N TRP A 77 -2.70 -13.76 -19.43
CA TRP A 77 -2.09 -12.69 -18.63
C TRP A 77 -2.31 -11.29 -19.22
N GLN A 78 -2.45 -11.17 -20.54
CA GLN A 78 -2.75 -9.90 -21.22
C GLN A 78 -4.11 -9.36 -20.79
N THR A 79 -5.11 -10.24 -20.68
CA THR A 79 -6.46 -9.90 -20.22
C THR A 79 -6.44 -9.46 -18.77
N VAL A 80 -5.75 -10.20 -17.91
CA VAL A 80 -5.59 -9.84 -16.48
C VAL A 80 -4.89 -8.49 -16.36
N TYR A 81 -3.82 -8.26 -17.12
CA TYR A 81 -3.08 -6.99 -17.10
C TYR A 81 -3.92 -5.82 -17.62
N ALA A 82 -4.67 -6.00 -18.71
CA ALA A 82 -5.54 -4.98 -19.27
C ALA A 82 -6.60 -4.55 -18.24
N TRP A 83 -7.25 -5.51 -17.59
CA TRP A 83 -8.20 -5.21 -16.53
C TRP A 83 -7.54 -4.58 -15.31
N PHE A 84 -6.41 -5.11 -14.82
CA PHE A 84 -5.65 -4.49 -13.74
C PHE A 84 -5.36 -3.02 -14.01
N ARG A 85 -4.88 -2.70 -15.22
CA ARG A 85 -4.60 -1.33 -15.66
C ARG A 85 -5.85 -0.45 -15.68
N GLU A 86 -6.97 -0.98 -16.17
CA GLU A 86 -8.24 -0.28 -16.19
C GLU A 86 -8.76 0.00 -14.77
N LEU A 87 -8.73 -0.99 -13.89
CA LEU A 87 -9.14 -0.86 -12.49
C LEU A 87 -8.25 0.11 -11.71
N ALA A 88 -6.93 0.12 -11.99
CA ALA A 88 -6.00 1.08 -11.41
C ALA A 88 -6.33 2.52 -11.86
N ARG A 89 -6.59 2.76 -13.16
CA ARG A 89 -6.97 4.08 -13.66
C ARG A 89 -8.30 4.58 -13.10
N ARG A 90 -9.21 3.67 -12.76
CA ARG A 90 -10.49 3.98 -12.07
C ARG A 90 -10.34 4.16 -10.56
N PHE A 91 -9.12 4.14 -10.02
CA PHE A 91 -8.85 4.22 -8.58
C PHE A 91 -9.54 3.13 -7.75
N LEU A 92 -9.85 1.97 -8.33
CA LEU A 92 -10.58 0.92 -7.62
C LEU A 92 -9.76 0.33 -6.46
N PHE A 93 -8.46 0.09 -6.66
CA PHE A 93 -7.58 -0.42 -5.61
C PHE A 93 -7.47 0.56 -4.44
N GLN A 94 -7.43 1.86 -4.74
CA GLN A 94 -7.44 2.92 -3.73
C GLN A 94 -8.77 2.93 -2.97
N THR A 95 -9.89 2.86 -3.69
CA THR A 95 -11.24 2.84 -3.10
C THR A 95 -11.42 1.64 -2.16
N ILE A 96 -11.04 0.44 -2.61
CA ILE A 96 -11.08 -0.78 -1.80
C ILE A 96 -10.22 -0.63 -0.56
N HIS A 97 -9.00 -0.11 -0.73
CA HIS A 97 -8.07 0.09 0.37
C HIS A 97 -8.62 1.07 1.41
N ASP A 98 -9.14 2.22 0.99
CA ASP A 98 -9.62 3.28 1.89
C ASP A 98 -10.86 2.82 2.67
N LEU A 99 -11.81 2.13 2.01
CA LEU A 99 -12.96 1.53 2.67
C LEU A 99 -12.54 0.44 3.67
N ALA A 100 -11.62 -0.44 3.28
CA ALA A 100 -11.11 -1.47 4.19
C ALA A 100 -10.37 -0.86 5.38
N LEU A 101 -9.67 0.26 5.18
CA LEU A 101 -9.00 1.00 6.25
C LEU A 101 -10.00 1.56 7.25
N MET A 102 -11.04 2.23 6.78
CA MET A 102 -12.08 2.83 7.63
C MET A 102 -12.76 1.77 8.51
N VAL A 103 -13.22 0.68 7.88
CA VAL A 103 -13.85 -0.46 8.60
C VAL A 103 -12.89 -1.06 9.63
N ASP A 104 -11.61 -1.17 9.28
CA ASP A 104 -10.63 -1.76 10.18
C ASP A 104 -10.29 -0.84 11.38
N ARG A 105 -10.37 0.47 11.20
CA ARG A 105 -10.21 1.45 12.29
C ARG A 105 -11.35 1.33 13.29
N GLU A 106 -12.59 1.29 12.81
CA GLU A 106 -13.78 1.12 13.66
C GLU A 106 -13.70 -0.18 14.47
N ARG A 107 -13.30 -1.28 13.83
CA ARG A 107 -13.08 -2.56 14.52
C ARG A 107 -12.00 -2.52 15.60
N ALA A 108 -11.02 -1.62 15.46
CA ALA A 108 -9.99 -1.40 16.47
C ALA A 108 -10.39 -0.36 17.53
N GLY A 109 -11.68 0.04 17.59
CA GLY A 109 -12.19 1.02 18.54
C GLY A 109 -11.75 2.45 18.24
N ARG A 110 -11.48 2.77 16.97
CA ARG A 110 -11.08 4.10 16.50
C ARG A 110 -12.08 4.66 15.51
N GLU A 111 -12.18 5.99 15.45
CA GLU A 111 -12.97 6.64 14.40
C GLU A 111 -12.44 6.28 13.02
N ALA A 112 -13.34 6.04 12.06
CA ALA A 112 -13.00 5.82 10.66
C ALA A 112 -12.11 6.94 10.09
N SER A 113 -12.34 8.17 10.56
CA SER A 113 -11.55 9.36 10.25
C SER A 113 -10.25 9.40 11.05
N PRO A 114 -9.07 9.26 10.41
CA PRO A 114 -7.79 9.39 11.08
C PRO A 114 -7.50 10.87 11.42
N SER A 115 -7.03 11.13 12.64
CA SER A 115 -6.63 12.46 13.10
C SER A 115 -5.12 12.69 13.11
N ALA A 116 -4.33 11.61 13.11
CA ALA A 116 -2.88 11.66 13.11
C ALA A 116 -2.24 10.57 12.24
N GLY A 117 -1.05 10.86 11.71
CA GLY A 117 -0.26 9.92 10.93
C GLY A 117 1.24 10.02 11.18
N VAL A 118 1.99 9.06 10.64
CA VAL A 118 3.45 8.96 10.71
C VAL A 118 3.99 8.92 9.29
N LEU A 119 4.95 9.80 8.98
CA LEU A 119 5.63 9.92 7.70
C LEU A 119 6.99 9.25 7.74
N ASP A 120 7.29 8.48 6.70
CA ASP A 120 8.63 7.94 6.47
C ASP A 120 8.80 7.56 4.99
N SER A 121 10.05 7.32 4.58
CA SER A 121 10.39 6.91 3.23
C SER A 121 11.22 5.64 3.20
N GLN A 122 10.95 4.78 2.21
CA GLN A 122 11.76 3.60 1.92
C GLN A 122 12.27 3.64 0.48
N THR A 123 13.59 3.53 0.33
CA THR A 123 14.22 3.38 -0.99
C THR A 123 14.21 1.90 -1.39
N VAL A 124 13.73 1.60 -2.60
CA VAL A 124 13.70 0.25 -3.17
C VAL A 124 14.41 0.22 -4.52
N LYS A 125 15.14 -0.86 -4.79
CA LYS A 125 15.79 -1.07 -6.09
C LYS A 125 14.74 -1.15 -7.20
N ALA A 126 14.95 -0.39 -8.27
CA ALA A 126 14.08 -0.37 -9.45
C ALA A 126 14.85 -0.80 -10.71
N PRO A 127 14.98 -2.12 -10.98
CA PRO A 127 15.83 -2.62 -12.07
C PRO A 127 15.27 -2.38 -13.47
N ALA A 128 13.96 -2.13 -13.63
CA ALA A 128 13.32 -2.00 -14.94
C ALA A 128 13.97 -0.90 -15.81
N PRO A 129 14.43 -1.22 -17.04
CA PRO A 129 14.93 -0.23 -17.99
C PRO A 129 13.86 0.80 -18.37
N GLY A 130 14.26 2.06 -18.56
CA GLY A 130 13.35 3.16 -18.93
C GLY A 130 12.34 3.57 -17.84
N ALA A 131 12.39 2.95 -16.66
CA ALA A 131 11.58 3.33 -15.51
C ALA A 131 12.03 4.69 -14.96
N GLN A 132 11.08 5.53 -14.54
CA GLN A 132 11.38 6.73 -13.75
C GLN A 132 12.06 6.33 -12.44
N ARG A 133 13.38 6.45 -12.34
CA ARG A 133 14.21 6.03 -11.21
C ARG A 133 15.36 7.01 -10.98
N GLY A 134 15.91 7.01 -9.78
CA GLY A 134 16.97 7.92 -9.34
C GLY A 134 18.07 7.20 -8.57
N TYR A 135 19.14 7.92 -8.25
CA TYR A 135 20.23 7.41 -7.42
C TYR A 135 20.17 8.02 -6.01
N ASP A 136 19.96 7.16 -5.02
CA ASP A 136 20.05 7.53 -3.61
C ASP A 136 21.51 7.46 -3.17
N ALA A 137 22.17 8.61 -3.03
CA ALA A 137 23.57 8.69 -2.63
C ALA A 137 23.81 8.17 -1.20
N GLY A 138 22.86 8.41 -0.29
CA GLY A 138 22.95 7.97 1.10
C GLY A 138 22.89 6.44 1.23
N LYS A 139 22.04 5.79 0.43
CA LYS A 139 21.88 4.33 0.40
C LYS A 139 22.65 3.65 -0.73
N LYS A 140 23.42 4.42 -1.52
CA LYS A 140 24.16 3.97 -2.72
C LYS A 140 23.34 3.04 -3.61
N THR A 141 22.07 3.41 -3.86
CA THR A 141 21.09 2.54 -4.52
C THR A 141 20.38 3.26 -5.65
N VAL A 142 20.38 2.65 -6.84
CA VAL A 142 19.53 3.08 -7.96
C VAL A 142 18.12 2.51 -7.78
N GLY A 143 17.12 3.37 -7.72
CA GLY A 143 15.77 2.94 -7.42
C GLY A 143 14.71 4.02 -7.37
N ARG A 144 13.67 3.72 -6.59
CA ARG A 144 12.58 4.64 -6.25
C ARG A 144 12.45 4.76 -4.74
N LYS A 145 11.95 5.89 -4.28
CA LYS A 145 11.54 6.10 -2.89
C LYS A 145 10.03 5.98 -2.78
N ARG A 146 9.59 5.22 -1.78
CA ARG A 146 8.21 5.13 -1.35
C ARG A 146 8.05 6.04 -0.15
N HIS A 147 7.49 7.21 -0.35
CA HIS A 147 7.05 8.08 0.74
C HIS A 147 5.68 7.60 1.17
N ILE A 148 5.52 7.24 2.43
CA ILE A 148 4.24 6.79 2.95
C ILE A 148 3.82 7.63 4.15
N ALA A 149 2.51 7.77 4.30
CA ALA A 149 1.89 8.15 5.55
C ALA A 149 1.09 6.97 6.06
N VAL A 150 1.18 6.68 7.34
CA VAL A 150 0.38 5.65 8.01
C VAL A 150 -0.34 6.24 9.20
N ASP A 151 -1.47 5.67 9.60
CA ASP A 151 -2.10 6.03 10.88
C ASP A 151 -1.25 5.54 12.07
N THR A 152 -1.65 5.90 13.29
CA THR A 152 -0.91 5.53 14.50
C THR A 152 -0.91 4.02 14.82
N ASP A 153 -1.61 3.18 14.04
CA ASP A 153 -1.51 1.71 14.10
C ASP A 153 -0.80 1.08 12.87
N GLY A 154 -0.42 1.89 11.88
CA GLY A 154 0.30 1.44 10.69
C GLY A 154 -0.61 1.08 9.51
N ARG A 155 -1.86 1.57 9.50
CA ARG A 155 -2.69 1.49 8.30
C ARG A 155 -2.21 2.55 7.32
N LEU A 156 -1.91 2.15 6.09
CA LEU A 156 -1.45 3.08 5.06
C LEU A 156 -2.53 4.14 4.81
N LEU A 157 -2.19 5.42 4.90
CA LEU A 157 -3.09 6.54 4.59
C LEU A 157 -2.82 7.09 3.19
N MET A 158 -1.54 7.18 2.83
CA MET A 158 -1.09 7.73 1.56
C MET A 158 0.22 7.06 1.15
N VAL A 159 0.40 6.86 -0.15
CA VAL A 159 1.68 6.46 -0.74
C VAL A 159 1.99 7.41 -1.90
N ASN A 160 3.24 7.82 -2.02
CA ASN A 160 3.76 8.56 -3.15
C ASN A 160 5.11 7.95 -3.54
N LEU A 161 5.29 7.68 -4.83
CA LEU A 161 6.50 7.09 -5.36
C LEU A 161 7.26 8.13 -6.17
N THR A 162 8.55 8.30 -5.86
CA THR A 162 9.43 9.21 -6.59
C THR A 162 10.70 8.48 -7.02
N PRO A 163 11.43 9.02 -8.01
CA PRO A 163 12.85 8.70 -8.18
C PRO A 163 13.62 8.82 -6.85
N ALA A 164 14.65 8.00 -6.65
CA ALA A 164 15.31 7.89 -5.36
C ALA A 164 16.27 9.05 -5.01
N ASP A 165 16.60 9.90 -5.99
CA ASP A 165 17.35 11.15 -5.81
C ASP A 165 16.49 12.26 -5.17
N ILE A 166 15.16 12.12 -5.19
CA ILE A 166 14.26 13.07 -4.54
C ILE A 166 14.41 12.97 -3.01
N SER A 167 14.53 14.12 -2.36
CA SER A 167 14.66 14.20 -0.90
C SER A 167 13.36 13.80 -0.20
N ASP A 168 13.48 13.29 1.03
CA ASP A 168 12.32 12.83 1.80
C ASP A 168 11.37 13.99 2.13
N SER A 169 11.94 15.17 2.44
CA SER A 169 11.17 16.39 2.63
C SER A 169 10.36 16.81 1.39
N ALA A 170 10.95 16.73 0.18
CA ALA A 170 10.22 17.04 -1.05
C ALA A 170 9.11 16.02 -1.34
N GLY A 171 9.38 14.73 -1.10
CA GLY A 171 8.36 13.68 -1.20
C GLY A 171 7.21 13.87 -0.21
N ALA A 172 7.51 14.29 1.02
CA ALA A 172 6.49 14.60 2.03
C ALA A 172 5.59 15.77 1.64
N GLN A 173 6.11 16.81 0.96
CA GLN A 173 5.25 17.92 0.51
C GLN A 173 4.12 17.46 -0.40
N ILE A 174 4.35 16.44 -1.24
CA ILE A 174 3.30 15.85 -2.10
C ILE A 174 2.32 15.03 -1.26
N ILE A 175 2.83 14.32 -0.24
CA ILE A 175 1.99 13.59 0.71
C ILE A 175 1.05 14.53 1.47
N LEU A 176 1.51 15.71 1.90
CA LEU A 176 0.66 16.70 2.59
C LEU A 176 -0.53 17.13 1.73
N ASP A 177 -0.30 17.43 0.45
CA ASP A 177 -1.38 17.81 -0.48
C ASP A 177 -2.40 16.67 -0.64
N GLY A 178 -1.90 15.43 -0.75
CA GLY A 178 -2.72 14.24 -0.89
C GLY A 178 -3.55 13.94 0.35
N ILE A 179 -2.93 13.98 1.53
CA ILE A 179 -3.59 13.78 2.82
C ILE A 179 -4.65 14.83 3.04
N ARG A 180 -4.38 16.11 2.78
CA ARG A 180 -5.36 17.18 3.02
C ARG A 180 -6.66 16.99 2.24
N LYS A 181 -6.55 16.43 1.03
CA LYS A 181 -7.68 16.12 0.13
C LYS A 181 -8.38 14.83 0.51
N ARG A 182 -7.63 13.78 0.86
CA ARG A 182 -8.18 12.44 1.10
C ARG A 182 -8.64 12.23 2.54
N TRP A 183 -7.88 12.75 3.49
CA TRP A 183 -8.04 12.58 4.93
C TRP A 183 -8.01 13.95 5.62
N PRO A 184 -9.00 14.83 5.37
CA PRO A 184 -9.01 16.21 5.87
C PRO A 184 -9.00 16.33 7.39
N TRP A 185 -9.31 15.25 8.12
CA TRP A 185 -9.28 15.16 9.57
C TRP A 185 -7.87 14.98 10.15
N VAL A 186 -6.88 14.58 9.34
CA VAL A 186 -5.50 14.47 9.80
C VAL A 186 -4.97 15.87 10.05
N LYS A 187 -4.54 16.13 11.28
CA LYS A 187 -3.92 17.40 11.68
C LYS A 187 -2.52 17.23 12.21
N HIS A 188 -2.19 16.05 12.70
CA HIS A 188 -0.90 15.79 13.35
C HIS A 188 -0.08 14.75 12.58
N LEU A 189 1.15 15.08 12.23
CA LEU A 189 2.05 14.19 11.49
C LEU A 189 3.38 14.04 12.25
N PHE A 190 3.75 12.80 12.55
CA PHE A 190 5.06 12.49 13.13
C PHE A 190 6.05 12.19 12.01
N ALA A 191 7.26 12.74 12.07
CA ALA A 191 8.32 12.48 11.10
C ALA A 191 9.68 12.42 11.80
N ASP A 192 10.73 11.99 11.10
CA ASP A 192 12.09 12.04 11.64
C ASP A 192 12.88 13.29 11.25
N GLY A 193 14.11 13.40 11.76
CA GLY A 193 14.97 14.56 11.53
C GLY A 193 15.25 14.89 10.06
N ALA A 194 15.12 13.93 9.13
CA ALA A 194 15.31 14.21 7.70
C ALA A 194 14.21 15.12 7.12
N TYR A 195 13.07 15.21 7.82
CA TYR A 195 11.93 16.06 7.46
C TYR A 195 11.99 17.45 8.09
N ASP A 196 13.01 17.74 8.91
CA ASP A 196 13.20 19.06 9.51
C ASP A 196 13.76 20.06 8.48
N ARG A 197 12.87 20.55 7.62
CA ARG A 197 13.17 21.52 6.56
C ARG A 197 12.12 22.62 6.57
N LEU A 198 12.57 23.88 6.60
CA LEU A 198 11.71 25.07 6.62
C LEU A 198 10.58 25.00 5.58
N LYS A 199 10.90 24.70 4.31
CA LYS A 199 9.89 24.58 3.24
C LYS A 199 8.78 23.56 3.53
N LEU A 200 9.09 22.45 4.20
CA LEU A 200 8.09 21.46 4.57
C LEU A 200 7.24 21.94 5.76
N MET A 201 7.87 22.59 6.74
CA MET A 201 7.16 23.17 7.89
C MET A 201 6.22 24.29 7.47
N ASP A 202 6.67 25.20 6.60
CA ASP A 202 5.84 26.29 6.06
C ASP A 202 4.62 25.75 5.31
N LYS A 203 4.83 24.72 4.48
CA LYS A 203 3.74 24.07 3.74
C LYS A 203 2.78 23.34 4.68
N ALA A 204 3.28 22.69 5.72
CA ALA A 204 2.46 22.02 6.72
C ALA A 204 1.56 23.03 7.45
N ALA A 205 2.15 24.14 7.91
CA ALA A 205 1.40 25.22 8.55
C ALA A 205 0.34 25.82 7.61
N TYR A 206 0.70 26.08 6.35
CA TYR A 206 -0.25 26.59 5.34
C TYR A 206 -1.43 25.64 5.09
N LEU A 207 -1.21 24.33 5.16
CA LEU A 207 -2.24 23.31 4.97
C LEU A 207 -2.94 22.89 6.28
N ASP A 208 -2.67 23.59 7.39
CA ASP A 208 -3.21 23.34 8.72
C ASP A 208 -2.85 21.95 9.26
N PHE A 209 -1.56 21.60 9.13
CA PHE A 209 -0.92 20.45 9.76
C PHE A 209 0.14 20.88 10.77
N VAL A 210 0.28 20.09 11.84
CA VAL A 210 1.41 20.11 12.76
C VAL A 210 2.33 18.95 12.43
N ILE A 211 3.59 19.23 12.10
CA ILE A 211 4.64 18.20 11.95
C ILE A 211 5.48 18.17 13.22
N GLU A 212 5.42 17.04 13.94
CA GLU A 212 6.29 16.76 15.08
C GLU A 212 7.50 15.95 14.62
N VAL A 213 8.69 16.56 14.68
CA VAL A 213 9.95 15.91 14.33
C VAL A 213 10.51 15.15 15.53
N ILE A 214 10.48 13.83 15.47
CA ILE A 214 11.06 12.94 16.47
C ILE A 214 12.54 12.72 16.13
N ARG A 215 13.41 13.52 16.76
CA ARG A 215 14.87 13.37 16.64
C ARG A 215 15.37 12.16 17.45
N ARG A 216 16.46 11.55 17.00
CA ARG A 216 17.23 10.62 17.84
C ARG A 216 17.98 11.46 18.88
N SER A 217 18.06 10.98 20.11
CA SER A 217 18.96 11.57 21.12
C SER A 217 20.32 10.95 20.88
N ASP A 218 21.32 11.77 20.54
CA ASP A 218 22.67 11.33 20.21
C ASP A 218 23.46 10.83 21.44
N ASP A 219 22.94 11.08 22.66
CA ASP A 219 23.56 10.71 23.94
C ASP A 219 23.17 9.31 24.46
N GLN A 220 22.45 8.50 23.68
CA GLN A 220 21.87 7.25 24.20
C GLN A 220 22.45 5.98 23.54
N ASN A 221 23.15 5.18 24.35
CA ASN A 221 23.62 3.84 23.99
C ASN A 221 22.45 2.82 24.02
N GLY A 222 22.18 2.19 22.87
CA GLY A 222 21.23 1.07 22.72
C GLY A 222 19.99 1.37 21.85
N PHE A 223 19.28 0.32 21.43
CA PHE A 223 18.04 0.46 20.66
C PHE A 223 16.87 0.77 21.61
N LYS A 224 16.40 2.02 21.60
CA LYS A 224 15.15 2.42 22.26
C LYS A 224 14.09 2.70 21.21
N VAL A 225 12.92 2.09 21.36
CA VAL A 225 11.78 2.34 20.47
C VAL A 225 11.36 3.80 20.59
N LEU A 226 11.58 4.58 19.54
CA LEU A 226 11.05 5.94 19.45
C LEU A 226 9.52 5.86 19.40
N PRO A 227 8.79 6.62 20.25
CA PRO A 227 7.33 6.60 20.24
C PRO A 227 6.81 6.80 18.82
N ARG A 228 5.89 5.93 18.39
CA ARG A 228 5.15 6.01 17.11
C ARG A 228 5.96 5.84 15.81
N ARG A 229 7.29 5.99 15.77
CA ARG A 229 8.12 5.73 14.56
C ARG A 229 8.16 4.27 14.14
N TRP A 230 8.20 3.34 15.08
CA TRP A 230 8.27 1.90 14.78
C TRP A 230 7.04 1.40 13.98
N VAL A 231 5.93 2.15 14.00
CA VAL A 231 4.68 1.78 13.35
C VAL A 231 4.79 1.84 11.82
N VAL A 232 5.46 2.87 11.29
CA VAL A 232 5.67 3.01 9.83
C VAL A 232 6.73 2.02 9.33
N GLU A 233 7.79 1.78 10.10
CA GLU A 233 8.78 0.73 9.84
C GLU A 233 8.13 -0.67 9.78
N ARG A 234 7.22 -0.97 10.72
CA ARG A 234 6.42 -2.20 10.70
C ARG A 234 5.57 -2.30 9.42
N THR A 235 5.03 -1.18 8.95
CA THR A 235 4.24 -1.13 7.71
C THR A 235 5.10 -1.47 6.50
N PHE A 236 6.33 -0.93 6.41
CA PHE A 236 7.29 -1.37 5.41
C PHE A 236 7.62 -2.87 5.52
N GLY A 237 7.73 -3.40 6.75
CA GLY A 237 7.87 -4.82 7.01
C GLY A 237 6.71 -5.65 6.45
N TRP A 238 5.47 -5.15 6.53
CA TRP A 238 4.30 -5.79 5.90
C TRP A 238 4.35 -5.72 4.38
N MET A 239 4.80 -4.60 3.79
CA MET A 239 4.99 -4.49 2.34
C MET A 239 5.98 -5.53 1.82
N VAL A 240 7.13 -5.72 2.48
CA VAL A 240 8.17 -6.68 2.08
C VAL A 240 7.67 -8.14 2.11
N ARG A 241 6.64 -8.46 2.90
CA ARG A 241 6.03 -9.80 2.88
C ARG A 241 5.31 -10.10 1.57
N TRP A 242 4.90 -9.09 0.83
CA TRP A 242 4.39 -9.22 -0.53
C TRP A 242 5.59 -9.17 -1.48
N ARG A 243 6.00 -10.34 -1.99
CA ARG A 243 7.30 -10.50 -2.67
C ARG A 243 7.51 -9.54 -3.83
N ARG A 244 6.43 -9.16 -4.54
CA ARG A 244 6.50 -8.18 -5.63
C ARG A 244 6.95 -6.79 -5.18
N LEU A 245 6.78 -6.45 -3.91
CA LEU A 245 7.14 -5.14 -3.35
C LEU A 245 8.58 -5.10 -2.80
N VAL A 246 9.34 -6.20 -2.80
CA VAL A 246 10.73 -6.19 -2.32
C VAL A 246 11.64 -5.36 -3.23
N ARG A 247 11.39 -5.42 -4.54
CA ARG A 247 12.01 -4.57 -5.58
C ARG A 247 10.91 -4.04 -6.47
N ASP A 248 11.10 -2.83 -6.99
CA ASP A 248 10.13 -2.27 -7.93
C ASP A 248 10.46 -2.69 -9.36
N TYR A 249 9.78 -3.73 -9.83
CA TYR A 249 9.94 -4.26 -11.18
C TYR A 249 9.11 -3.50 -12.23
N GLU A 250 8.30 -2.53 -11.83
CA GLU A 250 7.34 -1.90 -12.72
C GLU A 250 7.95 -0.66 -13.39
N SER A 251 7.77 -0.54 -14.71
CA SER A 251 8.26 0.63 -15.44
C SER A 251 7.51 1.91 -15.07
N ARG A 252 6.22 1.81 -14.74
CA ARG A 252 5.36 2.95 -14.43
C ARG A 252 5.09 3.09 -12.93
N ILE A 253 5.08 4.33 -12.47
CA ILE A 253 4.79 4.67 -11.07
C ILE A 253 3.34 4.28 -10.70
N ASP A 254 2.37 4.53 -11.57
CA ASP A 254 0.96 4.21 -11.31
C ASP A 254 0.70 2.70 -11.10
N VAL A 255 1.43 1.82 -11.81
CA VAL A 255 1.37 0.36 -11.57
C VAL A 255 1.94 0.03 -10.20
N SER A 256 3.10 0.60 -9.88
CA SER A 256 3.81 0.36 -8.63
C SER A 256 2.96 0.75 -7.42
N GLU A 257 2.31 1.90 -7.51
CA GLU A 257 1.37 2.40 -6.50
C GLU A 257 0.18 1.46 -6.35
N ALA A 258 -0.45 1.05 -7.46
CA ALA A 258 -1.54 0.08 -7.44
C ALA A 258 -1.14 -1.27 -6.81
N MET A 259 0.11 -1.75 -7.03
CA MET A 259 0.60 -2.97 -6.37
C MET A 259 0.71 -2.82 -4.85
N ILE A 260 1.12 -1.64 -4.36
CA ILE A 260 1.16 -1.33 -2.93
C ILE A 260 -0.26 -1.33 -2.36
N LEU A 261 -1.21 -0.72 -3.06
CA LEU A 261 -2.62 -0.68 -2.64
C LEU A 261 -3.26 -2.08 -2.64
N VAL A 262 -2.97 -2.93 -3.62
CA VAL A 262 -3.40 -4.34 -3.63
C VAL A 262 -2.88 -5.08 -2.40
N ALA A 263 -1.60 -4.91 -2.06
CA ALA A 263 -0.98 -5.57 -0.92
C ALA A 263 -1.55 -5.09 0.42
N MET A 264 -1.60 -3.78 0.61
CA MET A 264 -2.06 -3.18 1.87
C MET A 264 -3.58 -3.33 2.05
N GLY A 265 -4.36 -3.16 0.98
CA GLY A 265 -5.79 -3.42 0.97
C GLY A 265 -6.09 -4.90 1.20
N GLY A 266 -5.29 -5.80 0.62
CA GLY A 266 -5.40 -7.24 0.86
C GLY A 266 -5.16 -7.64 2.32
N ASN A 267 -4.23 -6.98 3.02
CA ASN A 267 -4.03 -7.20 4.46
C ASN A 267 -5.25 -6.74 5.27
N LEU A 268 -5.80 -5.56 4.95
CA LEU A 268 -6.96 -4.99 5.63
C LEU A 268 -8.23 -5.81 5.39
N LEU A 269 -8.51 -6.19 4.14
CA LEU A 269 -9.65 -7.05 3.78
C LEU A 269 -9.63 -8.35 4.55
N ARG A 270 -8.46 -9.01 4.62
CA ARG A 270 -8.32 -10.25 5.38
C ARG A 270 -8.57 -10.03 6.87
N ARG A 271 -8.02 -8.96 7.45
CA ARG A 271 -8.23 -8.63 8.86
C ARG A 271 -9.70 -8.31 9.17
N ASN A 272 -10.42 -7.68 8.24
CA ASN A 272 -11.82 -7.31 8.35
C ASN A 272 -12.78 -8.50 8.22
N ALA A 273 -12.49 -9.43 7.31
CA ALA A 273 -13.30 -10.63 7.15
C ALA A 273 -13.02 -11.68 8.24
N HIS A 274 -11.76 -11.77 8.69
CA HIS A 274 -11.31 -12.78 9.65
C HIS A 274 -10.67 -12.14 10.89
N PRO A 275 -11.48 -11.72 11.89
CA PRO A 275 -11.01 -11.15 13.16
C PRO A 275 -10.03 -12.04 13.92
#